data_AF-A0A350CNI1-F1
#
_entry.id   AF-A0A350CNI1-F1
#
_cell.length_a   1.000
_cell.length_b   1.000
_cell.length_c   1.000
_cell.angle_alpha   90.00
_cell.angle_beta   90.00
_cell.angle_gamma   90.00
#
_symmetry.space_group_name_H-M   'P 1'
#
loop_
_entity.id
_entity.type
_entity.pdbx_description
1 polymer ?
#
loop_
_entity_poly.entity_id
_entity_poly.type
_entity_poly.pdbx_seq_one_letter_code
_entity_poly.pdbx_strand_id
1 'polypeptide(L)'
;MRDRLTVGKFGGDDIAEGDTDSARVERRLRQRKYTQEIRSLTGSLDHRFGNAWKLHLEAAHSRATDDTPDAISDARFRGADDFEGIGFTNGRTPRLVAPDAVFDPASYELNTLALERSHASDTTRQLRLDLQRDFELGDWGGAVKFGAKATRRDKDNDTDAWEYGSDDPEDGDYFGAGPTSLSAFAGPRQLDYKLGSIGYAIDPALVRARLAG
;
A
#
# COMPACT_ATOMS: atom_id res chain seq x y z
N MET A 1 -5.88 -1.54 7.25
CA MET A 1 -5.53 -2.92 7.66
C MET A 1 -6.24 -3.88 6.73
N ARG A 2 -5.57 -4.94 6.29
CA ARG A 2 -6.14 -5.94 5.40
C ARG A 2 -5.74 -7.33 5.89
N ASP A 3 -6.73 -8.09 6.34
CA ASP A 3 -6.63 -9.53 6.60
C ASP A 3 -7.18 -10.26 5.38
N ARG A 4 -6.52 -11.33 4.94
CA ARG A 4 -6.94 -12.13 3.79
C ARG A 4 -6.69 -13.60 4.06
N LEU A 5 -7.56 -14.42 3.49
CA LEU A 5 -7.36 -15.85 3.30
C LEU A 5 -6.96 -16.08 1.85
N THR A 6 -5.86 -16.78 1.63
CA THR A 6 -5.33 -17.12 0.31
C THR A 6 -5.34 -18.63 0.18
N VAL A 7 -5.95 -19.13 -0.90
CA VAL A 7 -5.89 -20.54 -1.28
C VAL A 7 -4.94 -20.65 -2.47
N GLY A 8 -4.04 -21.62 -2.45
CA GLY A 8 -3.15 -21.92 -3.56
C GLY A 8 -2.50 -23.27 -3.40
N LYS A 9 -1.60 -23.64 -4.32
CA LYS A 9 -0.96 -24.97 -4.35
C LYS A 9 -1.99 -26.10 -4.21
N PHE A 10 -2.91 -26.17 -5.16
CA PHE A 10 -3.78 -27.34 -5.28
C PHE A 10 -2.93 -28.57 -5.59
N GLY A 11 -3.38 -29.75 -5.16
CA GLY A 11 -2.72 -31.02 -5.43
C GLY A 11 -2.68 -31.34 -6.94
N GLY A 12 -3.77 -31.00 -7.65
CA GLY A 12 -3.88 -31.01 -9.10
C GLY A 12 -3.48 -29.68 -9.76
N ASP A 13 -3.19 -29.75 -11.06
CA ASP A 13 -2.83 -28.58 -11.89
C ASP A 13 -4.04 -27.67 -12.18
N ASP A 14 -5.25 -28.22 -12.16
CA ASP A 14 -6.51 -27.53 -12.39
C ASP A 14 -7.65 -28.08 -11.53
N ILE A 15 -8.63 -27.23 -11.26
CA ILE A 15 -9.85 -27.58 -10.52
C ILE A 15 -11.05 -26.93 -11.21
N ALA A 16 -12.07 -27.74 -11.53
CA ALA A 16 -13.28 -27.25 -12.15
C ALA A 16 -14.24 -26.65 -11.10
N GLU A 17 -15.18 -25.82 -11.55
CA GLU A 17 -16.21 -25.27 -10.66
C GLU A 17 -17.04 -26.42 -10.04
N GLY A 18 -17.14 -26.43 -8.71
CA GLY A 18 -17.86 -27.45 -7.95
C GLY A 18 -17.03 -28.66 -7.54
N ASP A 19 -15.85 -28.84 -8.12
CA ASP A 19 -14.90 -29.86 -7.68
C ASP A 19 -14.11 -29.37 -6.46
N THR A 20 -13.56 -30.33 -5.71
CA THR A 20 -12.73 -30.07 -4.53
C THR A 20 -11.44 -30.87 -4.60
N ASP A 21 -10.36 -30.30 -4.08
CA ASP A 21 -9.04 -30.94 -3.99
C ASP A 21 -8.33 -30.52 -2.70
N SER A 22 -7.19 -31.13 -2.42
CA SER A 22 -6.24 -30.67 -1.42
C SER A 22 -5.62 -29.34 -1.85
N ALA A 23 -5.50 -28.38 -0.93
CA ALA A 23 -4.86 -27.10 -1.20
C ALA A 23 -4.22 -26.48 0.03
N ARG A 24 -3.18 -25.69 -0.21
CA ARG A 24 -2.59 -24.84 0.83
C ARG A 24 -3.45 -23.62 1.09
N VAL A 25 -3.70 -23.36 2.37
CA VAL A 25 -4.37 -22.15 2.81
C VAL A 25 -3.44 -21.31 3.69
N GLU A 26 -3.43 -19.99 3.44
CA GLU A 26 -2.66 -19.03 4.21
C GLU A 26 -3.56 -17.88 4.70
N ARG A 27 -3.38 -17.51 5.97
CA ARG A 27 -3.97 -16.30 6.58
C ARG A 27 -2.90 -15.22 6.66
N ARG A 28 -3.18 -14.04 6.10
CA ARG A 28 -2.19 -12.97 5.96
C ARG A 28 -2.72 -11.64 6.42
N LEU A 29 -2.05 -11.03 7.38
CA LEU A 29 -2.30 -9.67 7.82
C LEU A 29 -1.31 -8.70 7.18
N ARG A 30 -1.83 -7.59 6.63
CA ARG A 30 -1.06 -6.41 6.27
C ARG A 30 -1.63 -5.19 6.98
N GLN A 31 -0.78 -4.45 7.68
CA GLN A 31 -1.15 -3.21 8.34
C GLN A 31 -0.14 -2.13 7.99
N ARG A 32 -0.62 -1.07 7.33
CA ARG A 32 0.18 0.10 6.96
C ARG A 32 -0.59 1.36 7.32
N LYS A 33 0.13 2.38 7.75
CA LYS A 33 -0.39 3.73 7.94
C LYS A 33 0.48 4.66 7.11
N TYR A 34 -0.15 5.33 6.17
CA TYR A 34 0.48 6.30 5.28
C TYR A 34 0.13 7.69 5.76
N THR A 35 1.14 8.52 6.00
CA THR A 35 0.94 9.94 6.30
C THR A 35 1.43 10.72 5.10
N GLN A 36 0.47 11.21 4.31
CA GLN A 36 0.76 12.05 3.14
C GLN A 36 0.65 13.51 3.52
N GLU A 37 1.69 14.26 3.23
CA GLU A 37 1.72 15.70 3.43
C GLU A 37 2.09 16.38 2.11
N ILE A 38 1.27 17.36 1.72
CA ILE A 38 1.52 18.15 0.52
C ILE A 38 1.48 19.62 0.93
N ARG A 39 2.58 20.32 0.66
CA ARG A 39 2.69 21.77 0.85
C ARG A 39 3.01 22.41 -0.49
N SER A 40 2.36 23.51 -0.78
CA SER A 40 2.62 24.29 -1.98
C SER A 40 2.54 25.77 -1.69
N LEU A 41 3.50 26.52 -2.21
CA LEU A 41 3.51 27.98 -2.19
C LEU A 41 3.69 28.45 -3.62
N THR A 42 2.79 29.32 -4.07
CA THR A 42 2.89 30.00 -5.36
C THR A 42 2.78 31.49 -5.12
N GLY A 43 3.69 32.25 -5.72
CA GLY A 43 3.65 33.70 -5.75
C GLY A 43 3.73 34.18 -7.19
N SER A 44 2.91 35.17 -7.52
CA SER A 44 2.91 35.82 -8.83
C SER A 44 2.99 37.33 -8.67
N LEU A 45 3.69 37.96 -9.60
CA LEU A 45 3.80 39.40 -9.73
C LEU A 45 3.38 39.78 -11.14
N ASP A 46 2.38 40.65 -11.21
CA ASP A 46 2.00 41.33 -12.43
C ASP A 46 2.50 42.77 -12.37
N HIS A 47 3.22 43.18 -13.40
CA HIS A 47 3.70 44.55 -13.51
C HIS A 47 3.42 45.11 -14.89
N ARG A 48 2.86 46.32 -14.94
CA ARG A 48 2.58 47.03 -16.18
C ARG A 48 3.56 48.18 -16.37
N PHE A 49 4.29 48.16 -17.47
CA PHE A 49 5.18 49.25 -17.86
C PHE A 49 4.49 50.11 -18.92
N GLY A 50 4.02 51.29 -18.50
CA GLY A 50 3.28 52.21 -19.35
C GLY A 50 2.00 51.59 -19.94
N ASN A 51 1.65 51.99 -21.16
CA ASN A 51 0.36 51.62 -21.75
C ASN A 51 0.44 50.32 -22.55
N ALA A 52 1.64 49.87 -22.91
CA ALA A 52 1.85 48.82 -23.91
C ALA A 52 2.45 47.52 -23.36
N TRP A 53 3.12 47.50 -22.21
CA TRP A 53 3.84 46.30 -21.76
C TRP A 53 3.30 45.75 -20.45
N LYS A 54 3.13 44.42 -20.37
CA LYS A 54 2.75 43.68 -19.16
C LYS A 54 3.72 42.54 -18.94
N LEU A 55 4.34 42.51 -17.77
CA LEU A 55 5.21 41.44 -17.31
C LEU A 55 4.46 40.62 -16.26
N HIS A 56 4.52 39.31 -16.38
CA HIS A 56 4.05 38.36 -15.40
C HIS A 56 5.23 37.48 -14.97
N LEU A 57 5.51 37.46 -13.67
CA LEU A 57 6.51 36.59 -13.06
C LEU A 57 5.81 35.69 -12.06
N GLU A 58 5.94 34.38 -12.20
CA GLU A 58 5.36 33.39 -11.28
C GLU A 58 6.47 32.45 -10.80
N ALA A 59 6.53 32.26 -9.48
CA ALA A 59 7.39 31.27 -8.86
C ALA A 59 6.53 30.34 -8.01
N ALA A 60 6.75 29.03 -8.16
CA ALA A 60 6.05 28.02 -7.39
C ALA A 60 7.03 27.02 -6.78
N HIS A 61 6.78 26.66 -5.53
CA HIS A 61 7.49 25.62 -4.80
C HIS A 61 6.47 24.67 -4.20
N SER A 62 6.64 23.37 -4.43
CA SER A 62 5.81 22.33 -3.84
C SER A 62 6.67 21.22 -3.28
N ARG A 63 6.25 20.68 -2.14
CA ARG A 63 6.83 19.49 -1.53
C ARG A 63 5.70 18.54 -1.14
N ALA A 64 5.81 17.29 -1.57
CA ALA A 64 4.97 16.20 -1.12
C ALA A 64 5.84 15.16 -0.42
N THR A 65 5.37 14.61 0.68
CA THR A 65 6.02 13.51 1.40
C THR A 65 5.01 12.41 1.69
N ASP A 66 5.46 11.16 1.65
CA ASP A 66 4.71 9.99 2.09
C ASP A 66 5.54 9.25 3.14
N ASP A 67 5.02 9.16 4.36
CA ASP A 67 5.70 8.54 5.48
C ASP A 67 4.95 7.28 5.95
N THR A 68 5.68 6.17 5.98
CA THR A 68 5.23 4.87 6.50
C THR A 68 6.24 4.42 7.55
N PRO A 69 6.10 4.88 8.81
CA PRO A 69 7.14 4.71 9.81
C PRO A 69 7.24 3.28 10.36
N ASP A 70 6.12 2.55 10.36
CA ASP A 70 6.01 1.26 11.02
C ASP A 70 4.88 0.41 10.42
N ALA A 71 5.19 -0.26 9.30
CA ALA A 71 4.27 -1.15 8.60
C ALA A 71 4.55 -2.62 8.90
N ILE A 72 3.49 -3.37 9.22
CA ILE A 72 3.47 -4.83 9.07
C ILE A 72 3.22 -5.08 7.58
N SER A 73 4.28 -5.33 6.83
CA SER A 73 4.20 -5.57 5.38
C SER A 73 3.56 -6.94 5.08
N ASP A 74 3.83 -7.94 5.92
CA ASP A 74 3.17 -9.25 5.91
C ASP A 74 3.33 -9.96 7.27
N ALA A 75 2.24 -10.37 7.90
CA ALA A 75 2.27 -11.41 8.91
C ALA A 75 1.52 -12.62 8.34
N ARG A 76 2.25 -13.70 8.07
CA ARG A 76 1.78 -14.87 7.33
C ARG A 76 1.69 -16.06 8.26
N PHE A 77 0.48 -16.60 8.33
CA PHE A 77 0.19 -17.87 8.97
C PHE A 77 -0.17 -18.88 7.88
N ARG A 78 0.45 -20.05 7.91
CA ARG A 78 0.19 -21.14 6.97
C ARG A 78 -0.56 -22.25 7.70
N GLY A 79 -1.45 -22.94 7.00
CA GLY A 79 -2.00 -24.20 7.51
C GLY A 79 -0.86 -25.13 7.96
N ALA A 80 -1.01 -25.77 9.12
CA ALA A 80 -0.03 -26.74 9.60
C ALA A 80 0.16 -27.87 8.57
N ASP A 81 -0.93 -28.26 7.91
CA ASP A 81 -0.99 -29.16 6.77
C ASP A 81 -1.79 -28.53 5.61
N ASP A 82 -1.72 -29.13 4.42
CA ASP A 82 -2.61 -28.78 3.33
C ASP A 82 -4.04 -29.28 3.66
N PHE A 83 -5.06 -28.50 3.28
CA PHE A 83 -6.46 -28.78 3.61
C PHE A 83 -7.14 -29.54 2.48
N GLU A 84 -7.88 -30.59 2.82
CA GLU A 84 -8.74 -31.32 1.88
C GLU A 84 -10.08 -30.61 1.65
N GLY A 85 -10.75 -30.93 0.55
CA GLY A 85 -12.10 -30.45 0.28
C GLY A 85 -12.17 -28.97 -0.11
N ILE A 86 -11.09 -28.42 -0.67
CA ILE A 86 -11.00 -27.03 -1.10
C ILE A 86 -11.42 -26.90 -2.55
N GLY A 87 -12.35 -25.99 -2.82
CA GLY A 87 -12.85 -25.74 -4.16
C GLY A 87 -13.49 -24.38 -4.29
N PHE A 88 -14.17 -24.15 -5.41
CA PHE A 88 -14.94 -22.93 -5.60
C PHE A 88 -16.22 -23.18 -6.37
N THR A 89 -17.20 -22.31 -6.17
CA THR A 89 -18.43 -22.23 -6.98
C THR A 89 -18.54 -20.85 -7.62
N ASN A 90 -19.27 -20.75 -8.72
CA ASN A 90 -19.51 -19.54 -9.51
C ASN A 90 -18.24 -18.89 -10.10
N GLY A 91 -17.88 -19.28 -11.33
CA GLY A 91 -16.71 -18.72 -12.02
C GLY A 91 -16.71 -17.18 -12.25
N ARG A 92 -17.85 -16.48 -12.12
CA ARG A 92 -17.92 -15.00 -12.22
C ARG A 92 -17.73 -14.31 -10.88
N THR A 93 -18.16 -14.94 -9.79
CA THR A 93 -18.00 -14.43 -8.43
C THR A 93 -17.66 -15.62 -7.54
N PRO A 94 -16.39 -16.05 -7.55
CA PRO A 94 -15.97 -17.28 -6.91
C PRO A 94 -16.28 -17.23 -5.43
N ARG A 95 -17.02 -18.25 -4.97
CA ARG A 95 -17.27 -18.52 -3.57
C ARG A 95 -16.45 -19.73 -3.15
N LEU A 96 -15.68 -19.56 -2.09
CA LEU A 96 -14.84 -20.61 -1.55
C LEU A 96 -15.72 -21.76 -1.00
N VAL A 97 -15.40 -22.98 -1.43
CA VAL A 97 -15.83 -24.21 -0.77
C VAL A 97 -14.65 -24.68 0.06
N ALA A 98 -14.85 -24.81 1.38
CA ALA A 98 -13.79 -25.21 2.30
C ALA A 98 -14.41 -25.84 3.55
N PRO A 99 -13.71 -26.79 4.20
CA PRO A 99 -14.14 -27.34 5.49
C PRO A 99 -13.99 -26.32 6.61
N ASP A 100 -14.71 -26.51 7.72
CA ASP A 100 -14.70 -25.57 8.85
C ASP A 100 -13.30 -25.34 9.45
N ALA A 101 -12.42 -26.34 9.36
CA ALA A 101 -11.02 -26.24 9.80
C ALA A 101 -10.26 -25.09 9.12
N VAL A 102 -10.62 -24.71 7.89
CA VAL A 102 -10.02 -23.56 7.20
C VAL A 102 -10.32 -22.23 7.92
N PHE A 103 -11.40 -22.15 8.67
CA PHE A 103 -11.78 -20.94 9.39
C PHE A 103 -11.35 -20.96 10.86
N ASP A 104 -10.80 -22.07 11.35
CA ASP A 104 -10.28 -22.23 12.70
C ASP A 104 -8.85 -21.65 12.81
N PRO A 105 -8.62 -20.64 13.68
CA PRO A 105 -7.28 -20.14 13.95
C PRO A 105 -6.30 -21.21 14.46
N ALA A 106 -6.77 -22.28 15.10
CA ALA A 106 -5.89 -23.33 15.61
C ALA A 106 -5.20 -24.14 14.51
N SER A 107 -5.74 -24.15 13.29
CA SER A 107 -5.19 -24.89 12.15
C SER A 107 -4.01 -24.21 11.46
N TYR A 108 -3.58 -23.04 11.93
CA TYR A 108 -2.52 -22.25 11.29
C TYR A 108 -1.37 -21.94 12.24
N GLU A 109 -0.16 -21.95 11.68
CA GLU A 109 1.09 -21.61 12.35
C GLU A 109 1.78 -20.44 11.68
N LEU A 110 2.47 -19.64 12.49
CA LEU A 110 3.25 -18.51 12.05
C LEU A 110 4.38 -18.99 11.15
N ASN A 111 4.42 -18.47 9.93
CA ASN A 111 5.46 -18.79 8.96
C ASN A 111 6.40 -17.61 8.69
N THR A 112 5.86 -16.39 8.64
CA THR A 112 6.69 -15.22 8.31
C THR A 112 6.14 -13.97 8.98
N LEU A 113 7.03 -13.14 9.53
CA LEU A 113 6.76 -11.77 9.92
C LEU A 113 7.64 -10.84 9.11
N ALA A 114 7.04 -9.87 8.43
CA ALA A 114 7.73 -8.87 7.65
C ALA A 114 7.31 -7.47 8.08
N LEU A 115 8.32 -6.65 8.32
CA LEU A 115 8.21 -5.24 8.70
C LEU A 115 8.79 -4.37 7.58
N GLU A 116 8.23 -3.18 7.44
CA GLU A 116 8.65 -2.22 6.43
C GLU A 116 8.56 -0.81 7.02
N ARG A 117 9.57 0.00 6.74
CA ARG A 117 9.57 1.43 6.96
C ARG A 117 9.94 2.10 5.65
N SER A 118 9.16 3.08 5.21
CA SER A 118 9.46 3.80 3.97
C SER A 118 9.18 5.28 4.10
N HIS A 119 10.03 6.09 3.48
CA HIS A 119 9.86 7.52 3.36
C HIS A 119 10.08 7.96 1.91
N ALA A 120 9.08 8.59 1.31
CA ALA A 120 9.16 9.14 -0.04
C ALA A 120 8.99 10.66 0.00
N SER A 121 9.74 11.38 -0.84
CA SER A 121 9.58 12.81 -1.01
C SER A 121 9.64 13.24 -2.48
N ASP A 122 8.85 14.24 -2.84
CA ASP A 122 8.80 14.85 -4.16
C ASP A 122 8.82 16.36 -3.98
N THR A 123 9.87 17.01 -4.48
CA THR A 123 10.03 18.46 -4.41
C THR A 123 10.03 19.03 -5.82
N THR A 124 9.14 19.98 -6.07
CA THR A 124 9.05 20.70 -7.34
C THR A 124 9.34 22.19 -7.13
N ARG A 125 10.11 22.78 -8.04
CA ARG A 125 10.38 24.21 -8.15
C ARG A 125 10.09 24.65 -9.58
N GLN A 126 9.32 25.71 -9.73
CA GLN A 126 8.92 26.26 -11.02
C GLN A 126 9.14 27.77 -11.03
N LEU A 127 9.64 28.27 -12.15
CA LEU A 127 9.72 29.69 -12.46
C LEU A 127 9.14 29.91 -13.86
N ARG A 128 8.26 30.90 -13.98
CA ARG A 128 7.63 31.30 -15.24
C ARG A 128 7.75 32.81 -15.39
N LEU A 129 8.13 33.24 -16.59
CA LEU A 129 8.18 34.63 -16.97
C LEU A 129 7.44 34.78 -18.30
N ASP A 130 6.37 35.58 -18.30
CA ASP A 130 5.67 35.97 -19.52
C ASP A 130 5.78 37.49 -19.72
N LEU A 131 5.99 37.91 -20.96
CA LEU A 131 5.97 39.30 -21.37
C LEU A 131 4.95 39.47 -22.50
N GLN A 132 4.03 40.41 -22.31
CA GLN A 132 3.01 40.79 -23.26
C GLN A 132 3.24 42.23 -23.71
N ARG A 133 3.10 42.45 -25.02
CA ARG A 133 3.07 43.78 -25.63
C ARG A 133 1.74 44.00 -26.34
N ASP A 134 0.98 44.97 -25.87
CA ASP A 134 -0.19 45.53 -26.53
C ASP A 134 0.28 46.46 -27.68
N PHE A 135 -0.39 46.41 -28.83
CA PHE A 135 -0.12 47.26 -29.99
C PHE A 135 -1.43 47.70 -30.66
N GLU A 136 -1.40 48.89 -31.25
CA GLU A 136 -2.49 49.46 -32.04
C GLU A 136 -1.96 49.81 -33.43
N LEU A 137 -2.65 49.35 -34.47
CA LEU A 137 -2.29 49.60 -35.87
C LEU A 137 -3.56 50.01 -36.64
N GLY A 138 -3.81 51.32 -36.74
CA GLY A 138 -5.07 51.84 -37.28
C GLY A 138 -6.26 51.48 -36.38
N ASP A 139 -7.33 50.95 -36.96
CA ASP A 139 -8.52 50.50 -36.22
C ASP A 139 -8.34 49.14 -35.52
N TRP A 140 -7.16 48.51 -35.65
CA TRP A 140 -6.86 47.18 -35.10
C TRP A 140 -6.00 47.28 -33.84
N GLY A 141 -6.55 46.82 -32.71
CA GLY A 141 -5.81 46.60 -31.47
C GLY A 141 -5.51 45.11 -31.26
N GLY A 142 -4.31 44.78 -30.81
CA GLY A 142 -3.88 43.41 -30.54
C GLY A 142 -2.81 43.32 -29.47
N ALA A 143 -2.46 42.09 -29.07
CA ALA A 143 -1.38 41.85 -28.13
C ALA A 143 -0.54 40.64 -28.57
N VAL A 144 0.78 40.75 -28.45
CA VAL A 144 1.70 39.62 -28.58
C VAL A 144 2.18 39.22 -27.20
N LYS A 145 2.13 37.93 -26.88
CA LYS A 145 2.62 37.38 -25.61
C LYS A 145 3.66 36.30 -25.89
N PHE A 146 4.79 36.40 -25.20
CA PHE A 146 5.86 35.40 -25.21
C PHE A 146 6.26 35.09 -23.78
N GLY A 147 6.80 33.90 -23.54
CA GLY A 147 7.21 33.52 -22.20
C GLY A 147 8.13 32.32 -22.18
N ALA A 148 8.78 32.15 -21.04
CA ALA A 148 9.65 31.02 -20.73
C ALA A 148 9.25 30.43 -19.38
N LYS A 149 9.33 29.11 -19.27
CA LYS A 149 9.07 28.38 -18.03
C LYS A 149 10.20 27.37 -17.80
N ALA A 150 10.74 27.38 -16.59
CA ALA A 150 11.67 26.38 -16.11
C ALA A 150 11.06 25.61 -14.94
N THR A 151 11.28 24.31 -14.87
CA THR A 151 10.79 23.47 -13.77
C THR A 151 11.82 22.42 -13.43
N ARG A 152 12.04 22.22 -12.14
CA ARG A 152 12.88 21.16 -11.59
C ARG A 152 12.05 20.34 -10.61
N ARG A 153 12.13 19.02 -10.75
CA ARG A 153 11.48 18.06 -9.87
C ARG A 153 12.51 17.05 -9.40
N ASP A 154 12.63 16.89 -8.09
CA ASP A 154 13.49 15.91 -7.46
C ASP A 154 12.60 14.94 -6.66
N LYS A 155 12.87 13.64 -6.80
CA LYS A 155 12.12 12.57 -6.15
C LYS A 155 13.08 11.62 -5.47
N ASP A 156 12.83 11.36 -4.19
CA ASP A 156 13.62 10.46 -3.38
C ASP A 156 12.69 9.44 -2.70
N ASN A 157 13.17 8.21 -2.57
CA ASN A 157 12.46 7.16 -1.85
C ASN A 157 13.48 6.32 -1.08
N ASP A 158 13.22 6.11 0.20
CA ASP A 158 14.02 5.30 1.09
C ASP A 158 13.11 4.22 1.71
N THR A 159 13.61 2.99 1.82
CA THR A 159 12.84 1.85 2.30
C THR A 159 13.74 0.85 3.02
N ASP A 160 13.44 0.65 4.30
CA ASP A 160 13.97 -0.44 5.10
C ASP A 160 12.92 -1.55 5.18
N ALA A 161 13.36 -2.80 5.00
CA ALA A 161 12.51 -3.97 5.15
C ALA A 161 13.23 -5.04 5.96
N TRP A 162 12.48 -5.71 6.82
CA TRP A 162 12.94 -6.84 7.62
C TRP A 162 11.97 -7.99 7.44
N GLU A 163 12.49 -9.20 7.31
CA GLU A 163 11.71 -10.42 7.19
C GLU A 163 12.28 -11.46 8.14
N TYR A 164 11.39 -12.12 8.88
CA TYR A 164 11.68 -13.19 9.83
C TYR A 164 10.87 -14.42 9.43
N GLY A 165 11.55 -15.54 9.18
CA GLY A 165 10.98 -16.74 8.59
C GLY A 165 11.18 -18.02 9.38
N SER A 166 11.92 -17.99 10.48
CA SER A 166 12.29 -19.21 11.24
C SER A 166 11.78 -19.21 12.68
N ASP A 167 11.39 -20.38 13.17
CA ASP A 167 11.12 -20.69 14.59
C ASP A 167 12.36 -21.21 15.34
N ASP A 168 13.49 -21.40 14.64
CA ASP A 168 14.74 -21.83 15.25
C ASP A 168 15.51 -20.62 15.82
N PRO A 169 15.81 -20.59 17.13
CA PRO A 169 16.58 -19.50 17.74
C PRO A 169 18.02 -19.36 17.24
N GLU A 170 18.57 -20.37 16.55
CA GLU A 170 19.91 -20.32 15.96
C GLU A 170 19.93 -19.61 14.60
N ASP A 171 18.77 -19.43 13.96
CA ASP A 171 18.65 -18.79 12.65
C ASP A 171 18.69 -17.25 12.73
N GLY A 172 19.34 -16.63 11.73
CA GLY A 172 19.47 -15.17 11.64
C GLY A 172 18.14 -14.44 11.37
N ASP A 173 17.12 -15.15 10.92
CA ASP A 173 15.76 -14.66 10.66
C ASP A 173 14.73 -15.26 11.65
N TYR A 174 15.20 -15.68 12.82
CA TYR A 174 14.36 -16.13 13.92
C TYR A 174 13.31 -15.07 14.29
N PHE A 175 12.04 -15.43 14.27
CA PHE A 175 10.96 -14.52 14.64
C PHE A 175 10.75 -14.40 16.17
N GLY A 176 11.63 -14.95 17.01
CA GLY A 176 11.61 -14.81 18.46
C GLY A 176 10.89 -15.94 19.20
N ALA A 177 10.91 -15.94 20.54
CA ALA A 177 10.20 -16.95 21.34
C ALA A 177 8.71 -16.60 21.52
N GLY A 178 7.85 -17.61 21.65
CA GLY A 178 6.43 -17.42 21.93
C GLY A 178 5.51 -18.33 21.12
N PRO A 179 4.19 -18.18 21.26
CA PRO A 179 3.24 -18.99 20.51
C PRO A 179 3.35 -18.69 19.00
N THR A 180 3.26 -19.74 18.20
CA THR A 180 3.24 -19.67 16.72
C THR A 180 1.83 -19.91 16.17
N SER A 181 0.94 -20.56 16.92
CA SER A 181 -0.45 -20.77 16.50
C SER A 181 -1.19 -19.45 16.29
N LEU A 182 -1.92 -19.33 15.18
CA LEU A 182 -2.72 -18.15 14.85
C LEU A 182 -3.78 -17.83 15.92
N SER A 183 -4.23 -18.81 16.70
CA SER A 183 -5.10 -18.61 17.87
C SER A 183 -4.57 -17.57 18.85
N ALA A 184 -3.25 -17.48 19.01
CA ALA A 184 -2.62 -16.49 19.90
C ALA A 184 -2.60 -15.06 19.31
N PHE A 185 -2.94 -14.91 18.03
CA PHE A 185 -2.94 -13.65 17.29
C PHE A 185 -4.34 -13.26 16.82
N ALA A 186 -5.35 -14.11 17.00
CA ALA A 186 -6.72 -13.85 16.59
C ALA A 186 -7.48 -13.08 17.68
N GLY A 187 -8.21 -12.05 17.27
CA GLY A 187 -9.14 -11.32 18.13
C GLY A 187 -10.53 -11.98 18.19
N PRO A 188 -11.43 -11.48 19.06
CA PRO A 188 -12.77 -12.06 19.22
C PRO A 188 -13.71 -11.76 18.03
N ARG A 189 -13.30 -10.90 17.11
CA ARG A 189 -14.12 -10.42 16.00
C ARG A 189 -13.94 -11.30 14.77
N GLN A 190 -15.03 -11.87 14.28
CA GLN A 190 -15.06 -12.50 12.97
C GLN A 190 -14.96 -11.44 11.85
N LEU A 191 -14.25 -11.75 10.78
CA LEU A 191 -14.19 -10.87 9.63
C LEU A 191 -15.49 -10.95 8.84
N ASP A 192 -16.12 -9.79 8.62
CA ASP A 192 -17.26 -9.68 7.72
C ASP A 192 -16.73 -9.53 6.28
N TYR A 193 -16.85 -10.61 5.51
CA TYR A 193 -16.47 -10.64 4.11
C TYR A 193 -17.65 -11.07 3.24
N LYS A 194 -17.96 -10.26 2.23
CA LYS A 194 -19.18 -10.39 1.41
C LYS A 194 -19.27 -11.72 0.63
N LEU A 195 -18.17 -12.44 0.44
CA LEU A 195 -18.14 -13.69 -0.32
C LEU A 195 -18.10 -14.95 0.56
N GLY A 196 -18.17 -14.80 1.89
CA GLY A 196 -18.17 -15.91 2.83
C GLY A 196 -17.33 -15.64 4.07
N SER A 197 -17.39 -16.55 5.05
CA SER A 197 -16.50 -16.51 6.21
C SER A 197 -15.04 -16.60 5.77
N ILE A 198 -14.17 -15.89 6.48
CA ILE A 198 -12.72 -16.07 6.39
C ILE A 198 -12.10 -16.24 7.80
N GLY A 199 -12.93 -16.59 8.79
CA GLY A 199 -12.53 -16.81 10.18
C GLY A 199 -12.38 -15.54 11.03
N TYR A 200 -11.80 -15.72 12.22
CA TYR A 200 -11.51 -14.63 13.16
C TYR A 200 -10.42 -13.70 12.63
N ALA A 201 -10.55 -12.40 12.91
CA ALA A 201 -9.60 -11.38 12.48
C ALA A 201 -8.28 -11.51 13.24
N ILE A 202 -7.16 -11.47 12.50
CA ILE A 202 -5.84 -11.32 13.11
C ILE A 202 -5.76 -9.94 13.77
N ASP A 203 -5.39 -9.87 15.04
CA ASP A 203 -5.18 -8.63 15.77
C ASP A 203 -3.75 -8.10 15.52
N PRO A 204 -3.59 -6.93 14.87
CA PRO A 204 -2.28 -6.35 14.65
C PRO A 204 -1.55 -6.00 15.95
N ALA A 205 -2.26 -5.71 17.04
CA ALA A 205 -1.63 -5.42 18.32
C ALA A 205 -0.91 -6.64 18.89
N LEU A 206 -1.49 -7.84 18.73
CA LEU A 206 -0.86 -9.09 19.16
C LEU A 206 0.35 -9.44 18.29
N VAL A 207 0.27 -9.21 16.98
CA VAL A 207 1.41 -9.36 16.07
C VAL A 207 2.54 -8.38 16.42
N ARG A 208 2.22 -7.14 16.79
CA ARG A 208 3.21 -6.14 17.22
C ARG A 208 3.82 -6.47 18.57
N ALA A 209 3.02 -6.91 19.53
CA ALA A 209 3.51 -7.36 20.83
C ALA A 209 4.52 -8.49 20.66
N ARG A 210 4.27 -9.40 19.72
CA ARG A 210 5.18 -10.49 19.39
C ARG A 210 6.54 -10.05 18.86
N LEU A 211 6.59 -8.93 18.14
CA LEU A 211 7.80 -8.35 17.56
C LEU A 211 8.55 -7.42 18.53
N ALA A 212 7.88 -6.94 19.57
CA ALA A 212 8.46 -6.02 20.55
C ALA A 212 9.35 -6.70 21.61
N GLY A 213 9.21 -8.02 21.80
CA GLY A 213 9.92 -8.78 22.85
C GLY A 213 9.27 -8.64 24.21
#